data_AF-A0A3E5FIK2-F1
#
_entry.id   AF-A0A3E5FIK2-F1
#
_cell.length_a   1.000
_cell.length_b   1.000
_cell.length_c   1.000
_cell.angle_alpha   90.00
_cell.angle_beta   90.00
_cell.angle_gamma   90.00
#
_symmetry.space_group_name_H-M   'P 1'
#
loop_
_entity.id
_entity.type
_entity.pdbx_description
1 polymer ?
#
loop_
_entity_poly.entity_id
_entity_poly.type
_entity_poly.pdbx_seq_one_letter_code
_entity_poly.pdbx_strand_id
1 'polypeptide(L)'
;MKFFKKVGVSAISLVTLFSTAFAIPTRPVSAAEEFRGQLKSVDSVKADGNIVDLSFNGGAVEGRITFLEDGIFRYNVDPTGKFDQYATPNSASHTGTIQAQPDDSDMYSHPDATVNETADTYEISTESGTAIVFDKDTAQMTVKNAKGDVVMSENKSLTIDSSTVQNLKQDEDEYFFGGGTQNGRFTHKGKTINIKNESGWTDGKVASPNPFYWSTAGYGVLRNTFKQGTYNFGNGIDNVQTTHNEKEFDAYYFVSNDNNVANIAETLLNDYYEVTGNPLLLP
;
A
#
# COMPACT_ATOMS: atom_id res chain seq x y z
N MET A 1 16.00 -14.79 -91.06
CA MET A 1 14.78 -15.24 -90.37
C MET A 1 15.19 -16.37 -89.42
N LYS A 2 15.07 -16.15 -88.09
CA LYS A 2 15.41 -17.06 -86.94
C LYS A 2 16.93 -17.34 -86.75
N PHE A 3 17.66 -16.64 -85.87
CA PHE A 3 17.91 -16.89 -84.42
C PHE A 3 18.34 -18.35 -84.14
N PHE A 4 19.54 -18.66 -83.62
CA PHE A 4 20.10 -18.27 -82.32
C PHE A 4 21.64 -18.22 -82.27
N LYS A 5 22.16 -17.38 -81.35
CA LYS A 5 23.56 -17.12 -81.00
C LYS A 5 23.96 -17.87 -79.71
N LYS A 6 25.26 -18.22 -79.65
CA LYS A 6 26.22 -18.19 -78.52
C LYS A 6 26.03 -19.17 -77.34
N VAL A 7 26.97 -20.10 -77.13
CA VAL A 7 28.32 -20.01 -76.48
C VAL A 7 28.20 -20.16 -74.96
N GLY A 8 28.89 -21.18 -74.44
CA GLY A 8 28.97 -21.50 -73.02
C GLY A 8 30.14 -20.85 -72.26
N VAL A 9 30.35 -21.44 -71.08
CA VAL A 9 31.40 -21.22 -70.08
C VAL A 9 31.17 -20.05 -69.12
N SER A 10 30.90 -20.39 -67.85
CA SER A 10 31.60 -19.82 -66.69
C SER A 10 31.34 -20.67 -65.44
N ALA A 11 32.42 -21.25 -64.92
CA ALA A 11 32.48 -21.86 -63.60
C ALA A 11 32.55 -20.74 -62.55
N ILE A 12 31.67 -20.78 -61.55
CA ILE A 12 31.74 -19.89 -60.38
C ILE A 12 32.11 -20.77 -59.18
N SER A 13 33.33 -20.58 -58.70
CA SER A 13 33.85 -21.17 -57.47
C SER A 13 33.09 -20.62 -56.26
N LEU A 14 32.47 -21.52 -55.48
CA LEU A 14 31.81 -21.20 -54.21
C LEU A 14 32.86 -21.17 -53.09
N VAL A 15 33.22 -19.98 -52.61
CA VAL A 15 34.04 -19.82 -51.39
C VAL A 15 33.11 -19.88 -50.18
N THR A 16 33.20 -20.94 -49.39
CA THR A 16 32.50 -21.07 -48.11
C THR A 16 33.34 -20.43 -47.01
N LEU A 17 32.89 -19.27 -46.52
CA LEU A 17 33.41 -18.64 -45.31
C LEU A 17 32.85 -19.38 -44.09
N PHE A 18 33.70 -20.09 -43.36
CA PHE A 18 33.40 -20.62 -42.03
C PHE A 18 33.47 -19.47 -41.01
N SER A 19 32.32 -18.93 -40.61
CA SER A 19 32.21 -18.06 -39.45
C SER A 19 32.08 -18.92 -38.19
N THR A 20 33.11 -18.91 -37.35
CA THR A 20 33.06 -19.49 -36.01
C THR A 20 32.14 -18.64 -35.13
N ALA A 21 30.92 -19.12 -34.90
CA ALA A 21 30.01 -18.54 -33.93
C ALA A 21 30.54 -18.83 -32.51
N PHE A 22 31.08 -17.81 -31.84
CA PHE A 22 31.27 -17.86 -30.40
C PHE A 22 29.89 -17.80 -29.73
N ALA A 23 29.41 -18.94 -29.25
CA ALA A 23 28.23 -18.99 -28.39
C ALA A 23 28.59 -18.36 -27.04
N ILE A 24 28.19 -17.11 -26.84
CA ILE A 24 28.17 -16.50 -25.51
C ILE A 24 27.09 -17.24 -24.72
N PRO A 25 27.41 -17.91 -23.60
CA PRO A 25 26.39 -18.54 -22.79
C PRO A 25 25.49 -17.45 -22.21
N THR A 26 24.26 -17.35 -22.72
CA THR A 26 23.20 -16.56 -22.10
C THR A 26 22.84 -17.25 -20.79
N ARG A 27 23.40 -16.76 -19.68
CA ARG A 27 22.87 -17.12 -18.36
C ARG A 27 21.43 -16.61 -18.31
N PRO A 28 20.43 -17.44 -17.97
CA PRO A 28 19.12 -16.91 -17.65
C PRO A 28 19.30 -15.94 -16.49
N VAL A 29 19.01 -14.67 -16.72
CA VAL A 29 18.77 -13.73 -15.63
C VAL A 29 17.47 -14.20 -15.01
N SER A 30 17.58 -15.01 -13.96
CA SER A 30 16.45 -15.20 -13.06
C SER A 30 16.10 -13.82 -12.54
N ALA A 31 14.86 -13.38 -12.74
CA ALA A 31 14.34 -12.29 -11.92
C ALA A 31 14.64 -12.67 -10.46
N ALA A 32 15.16 -11.72 -9.68
CA ALA A 32 15.26 -11.92 -8.24
C ALA A 32 13.87 -12.34 -7.75
N GLU A 33 13.81 -13.34 -6.88
CA GLU A 33 12.53 -13.76 -6.31
C GLU A 33 11.96 -12.58 -5.52
N GLU A 34 10.74 -12.14 -5.86
CA GLU A 34 10.06 -11.06 -5.15
C GLU A 34 10.02 -11.38 -3.66
N PHE A 35 10.36 -10.39 -2.82
CA PHE A 35 10.39 -10.57 -1.37
C PHE A 35 9.07 -11.13 -0.83
N ARG A 36 9.18 -12.13 0.05
CA ARG A 36 8.08 -12.65 0.85
C ARG A 36 8.55 -12.91 2.27
N GLY A 37 7.79 -12.41 3.23
CA GLY A 37 8.03 -12.58 4.63
C GLY A 37 7.64 -11.34 5.44
N GLN A 38 8.04 -11.37 6.69
CA GLN A 38 7.86 -10.27 7.62
C GLN A 38 9.00 -9.25 7.45
N LEU A 39 8.69 -7.97 7.56
CA LEU A 39 9.70 -6.93 7.72
C LEU A 39 10.45 -7.15 9.05
N LYS A 40 11.76 -6.94 9.03
CA LYS A 40 12.66 -7.25 10.16
C LYS A 40 13.62 -6.12 10.47
N SER A 41 13.93 -5.26 9.51
CA SER A 41 14.80 -4.12 9.75
C SER A 41 14.45 -2.97 8.82
N VAL A 42 14.74 -1.74 9.24
CA VAL A 42 14.76 -0.56 8.38
C VAL A 42 16.22 -0.16 8.16
N ASP A 43 16.67 -0.24 6.92
CA ASP A 43 18.08 -0.07 6.57
C ASP A 43 18.40 1.38 6.21
N SER A 44 17.43 2.10 5.64
CA SER A 44 17.56 3.52 5.31
C SER A 44 16.21 4.17 5.10
N VAL A 45 16.13 5.47 5.39
CA VAL A 45 14.98 6.34 5.13
C VAL A 45 15.48 7.63 4.48
N LYS A 46 14.90 8.02 3.35
CA LYS A 46 15.32 9.20 2.57
C LYS A 46 14.10 10.01 2.12
N ALA A 47 14.05 11.27 2.53
CA ALA A 47 13.02 12.21 2.10
C ALA A 47 13.47 13.01 0.86
N ASP A 48 12.52 13.24 -0.04
CA ASP A 48 12.60 14.17 -1.17
C ASP A 48 11.22 14.85 -1.30
N GLY A 49 11.14 16.09 -0.81
CA GLY A 49 9.86 16.79 -0.64
C GLY A 49 8.90 16.02 0.27
N ASN A 50 7.69 15.78 -0.21
CA ASN A 50 6.64 15.03 0.50
C ASN A 50 6.75 13.50 0.36
N ILE A 51 7.72 12.99 -0.40
CA ILE A 51 7.94 11.56 -0.63
C ILE A 51 9.11 11.08 0.22
N VAL A 52 8.95 9.94 0.88
CA VAL A 52 9.97 9.30 1.71
C VAL A 52 10.14 7.85 1.29
N ASP A 53 11.30 7.49 0.77
CA ASP A 53 11.64 6.13 0.40
C ASP A 53 12.33 5.41 1.56
N LEU A 54 11.90 4.17 1.81
CA LEU A 54 12.39 3.29 2.86
C LEU A 54 12.96 2.01 2.25
N SER A 55 14.02 1.48 2.86
CA SER A 55 14.59 0.19 2.50
C SER A 55 14.52 -0.74 3.70
N PHE A 56 14.06 -1.98 3.50
CA PHE A 56 13.90 -2.97 4.57
C PHE A 56 14.65 -4.28 4.30
N ASN A 57 14.97 -4.98 5.37
CA ASN A 57 15.52 -6.34 5.36
C ASN A 57 16.83 -6.49 4.56
N GLY A 58 17.75 -5.55 4.71
CA GLY A 58 19.00 -5.49 3.94
C GLY A 58 18.78 -5.11 2.48
N GLY A 59 17.78 -4.28 2.20
CA GLY A 59 17.39 -3.87 0.84
C GLY A 59 16.67 -4.93 0.03
N ALA A 60 16.04 -5.90 0.69
CA ALA A 60 15.26 -6.94 0.02
C ALA A 60 13.88 -6.46 -0.45
N VAL A 61 13.33 -5.42 0.20
CA VAL A 61 12.05 -4.80 -0.18
C VAL A 61 12.08 -3.31 0.12
N GLU A 62 11.43 -2.54 -0.72
CA GLU A 62 11.33 -1.09 -0.59
C GLU A 62 9.92 -0.69 -0.13
N GLY A 63 9.85 0.41 0.60
CA GLY A 63 8.61 1.09 0.92
C GLY A 63 8.67 2.56 0.57
N ARG A 64 7.50 3.18 0.50
CA ARG A 64 7.34 4.60 0.23
C ARG A 64 6.26 5.16 1.13
N ILE A 65 6.54 6.31 1.74
CA ILE A 65 5.53 7.15 2.36
C ILE A 65 5.36 8.39 1.48
N THR A 66 4.12 8.72 1.17
CA THR A 66 3.77 9.98 0.48
C THR A 66 2.86 10.77 1.41
N PHE A 67 3.29 11.95 1.83
CA PHE A 67 2.41 12.87 2.56
C PHE A 67 1.55 13.65 1.55
N LEU A 68 0.24 13.56 1.74
CA LEU A 68 -0.74 14.31 0.96
C LEU A 68 -1.09 15.59 1.72
N GLU A 69 -1.36 15.45 3.02
CA GLU A 69 -1.67 16.52 3.97
C GLU A 69 -0.98 16.22 5.32
N ASP A 70 -0.96 17.18 6.25
CA ASP A 70 -0.39 17.00 7.59
C ASP A 70 -1.03 15.85 8.41
N GLY A 71 -2.24 15.44 8.04
CA GLY A 71 -2.98 14.30 8.63
C GLY A 71 -3.23 13.14 7.67
N ILE A 72 -2.79 13.21 6.41
CA ILE A 72 -3.07 12.20 5.38
C ILE A 72 -1.77 11.75 4.74
N PHE A 73 -1.44 10.47 4.90
CA PHE A 73 -0.29 9.87 4.22
C PHE A 73 -0.63 8.51 3.62
N ARG A 74 -0.01 8.20 2.49
CA ARG A 74 -0.01 6.86 1.89
C ARG A 74 1.26 6.14 2.30
N TYR A 75 1.15 4.88 2.69
CA TYR A 75 2.29 4.00 2.95
C TYR A 75 2.19 2.74 2.09
N ASN A 76 3.20 2.57 1.24
CA ASN A 76 3.39 1.46 0.32
C ASN A 76 4.58 0.61 0.75
N VAL A 77 4.46 -0.71 0.66
CA VAL A 77 5.56 -1.67 0.68
C VAL A 77 5.37 -2.62 -0.48
N ASP A 78 6.19 -2.41 -1.51
CA ASP A 78 6.05 -3.03 -2.83
C ASP A 78 7.30 -3.86 -3.16
N PRO A 79 7.23 -5.20 -3.12
CA PRO A 79 8.32 -6.08 -3.54
C PRO A 79 8.81 -5.89 -4.98
N THR A 80 8.04 -5.21 -5.84
CA THR A 80 8.43 -4.91 -7.21
C THR A 80 9.18 -3.58 -7.35
N GLY A 81 9.12 -2.72 -6.33
CA GLY A 81 9.74 -1.39 -6.30
C GLY A 81 9.13 -0.39 -7.30
N LYS A 82 7.93 -0.64 -7.81
CA LYS A 82 7.30 0.21 -8.83
C LYS A 82 6.53 1.37 -8.22
N PHE A 83 5.87 1.13 -7.08
CA PHE A 83 5.02 2.10 -6.40
C PHE A 83 3.96 2.69 -7.35
N ASP A 84 3.17 1.81 -7.96
CA ASP A 84 2.14 2.22 -8.92
C ASP A 84 1.12 3.17 -8.26
N GLN A 85 0.74 4.23 -8.97
CA GLN A 85 -0.16 5.26 -8.45
C GLN A 85 -1.55 4.70 -8.08
N TYR A 86 -2.03 3.70 -8.83
CA TYR A 86 -3.35 3.11 -8.67
C TYR A 86 -3.27 1.61 -8.43
N ALA A 87 -4.10 1.13 -7.51
CA ALA A 87 -4.27 -0.30 -7.27
C ALA A 87 -4.74 -1.02 -8.55
N THR A 88 -4.19 -2.22 -8.80
CA THR A 88 -4.57 -3.01 -9.97
C THR A 88 -6.01 -3.53 -9.82
N PRO A 89 -6.93 -3.17 -10.74
CA PRO A 89 -8.31 -3.62 -10.65
C PRO A 89 -8.46 -5.12 -10.92
N ASN A 90 -9.62 -5.68 -10.59
CA ASN A 90 -9.91 -7.10 -10.82
C ASN A 90 -10.08 -7.48 -12.30
N SER A 91 -10.24 -6.50 -13.18
CA SER A 91 -10.29 -6.67 -14.64
C SER A 91 -9.62 -5.47 -15.30
N ALA A 92 -8.88 -5.71 -16.40
CA ALA A 92 -8.27 -4.65 -17.19
C ALA A 92 -9.29 -3.67 -17.83
N SER A 93 -10.57 -4.06 -17.91
CA SER A 93 -11.64 -3.20 -18.40
C SER A 93 -12.21 -2.26 -17.33
N HIS A 94 -11.87 -2.43 -16.06
CA HIS A 94 -12.32 -1.53 -14.99
C HIS A 94 -11.40 -0.32 -14.94
N THR A 95 -11.97 0.87 -15.11
CA THR A 95 -11.23 2.14 -15.10
C THR A 95 -11.45 2.95 -13.84
N GLY A 96 -12.32 2.49 -12.93
CA GLY A 96 -12.56 3.16 -11.66
C GLY A 96 -11.34 3.03 -10.75
N THR A 97 -10.94 4.14 -10.14
CA THR A 97 -9.89 4.23 -9.14
C THR A 97 -10.50 4.33 -7.75
N ILE A 98 -9.72 4.01 -6.72
CA ILE A 98 -10.14 4.19 -5.32
C ILE A 98 -10.06 5.66 -4.96
N GLN A 99 -8.97 6.32 -5.37
CA GLN A 99 -8.78 7.74 -5.19
C GLN A 99 -9.62 8.53 -6.20
N ALA A 100 -10.18 9.65 -5.77
CA ALA A 100 -10.89 10.59 -6.64
C ALA A 100 -9.95 11.47 -7.47
N GLN A 101 -8.75 11.72 -6.95
CA GLN A 101 -7.66 12.40 -7.65
C GLN A 101 -6.32 11.70 -7.38
N PRO A 102 -5.32 11.84 -8.27
CA PRO A 102 -3.99 11.30 -8.03
C PRO A 102 -3.30 11.96 -6.83
N ASP A 103 -2.36 11.23 -6.22
CA ASP A 103 -1.60 11.72 -5.05
C ASP A 103 -0.76 12.98 -5.33
N ASP A 104 -0.40 13.24 -6.59
CA ASP A 104 0.36 14.44 -7.02
C ASP A 104 -0.55 15.61 -7.44
N SER A 105 -1.87 15.51 -7.21
CA SER A 105 -2.81 16.56 -7.54
C SER A 105 -2.58 17.82 -6.69
N ASP A 106 -2.63 19.00 -7.32
CA ASP A 106 -2.62 20.32 -6.66
C ASP A 106 -3.78 20.57 -5.67
N MET A 107 -4.70 19.61 -5.52
CA MET A 107 -5.73 19.61 -4.48
C MET A 107 -5.13 19.37 -3.09
N TYR A 108 -3.98 18.69 -3.04
CA TYR A 108 -3.25 18.41 -1.82
C TYR A 108 -2.15 19.44 -1.56
N SER A 109 -1.78 19.65 -0.30
CA SER A 109 -0.72 20.59 0.09
C SER A 109 0.70 20.03 -0.05
N HIS A 110 0.87 18.71 -0.04
CA HIS A 110 2.15 18.00 -0.16
C HIS A 110 3.21 18.53 0.82
N PRO A 111 2.99 18.43 2.15
CA PRO A 111 3.93 18.97 3.11
C PRO A 111 5.28 18.26 3.03
N ASP A 112 6.37 19.02 3.09
CA ASP A 112 7.73 18.49 3.07
C ASP A 112 7.96 17.58 4.28
N ALA A 113 8.53 16.40 4.01
CA ALA A 113 8.90 15.44 5.02
C ALA A 113 10.34 15.69 5.51
N THR A 114 10.52 15.51 6.81
CA THR A 114 11.83 15.56 7.48
C THR A 114 12.11 14.20 8.10
N VAL A 115 13.39 13.80 8.10
CA VAL A 115 13.84 12.54 8.71
C VAL A 115 14.79 12.87 9.85
N ASN A 116 14.43 12.45 11.06
CA ASN A 116 15.28 12.47 12.22
C ASN A 116 15.70 11.03 12.55
N GLU A 117 17.01 10.77 12.43
CA GLU A 117 17.59 9.45 12.71
C GLU A 117 18.22 9.43 14.11
N THR A 118 17.83 8.46 14.91
CA THR A 118 18.47 8.14 16.20
C THR A 118 19.27 6.84 16.08
N ALA A 119 19.83 6.35 17.20
CA ALA A 119 20.47 5.04 17.21
C ALA A 119 19.49 3.91 16.87
N ASP A 120 18.26 3.99 17.41
CA ASP A 120 17.30 2.89 17.41
C ASP A 120 16.13 3.11 16.43
N THR A 121 15.89 4.35 16.00
CA THR A 121 14.70 4.71 15.22
C THR A 121 14.98 5.64 14.04
N TYR A 122 14.10 5.59 13.06
CA TYR A 122 13.85 6.67 12.10
C TYR A 122 12.51 7.32 12.46
N GLU A 123 12.50 8.63 12.71
CA GLU A 123 11.28 9.42 12.85
C GLU A 123 11.11 10.31 11.61
N ILE A 124 9.97 10.17 10.94
CA ILE A 124 9.59 10.88 9.73
C ILE A 124 8.44 11.82 10.10
N SER A 125 8.56 13.12 9.84
CA SER A 125 7.55 14.10 10.26
C SER A 125 7.40 15.23 9.26
N THR A 126 6.23 15.86 9.24
CA THR A 126 5.98 17.16 8.60
C THR A 126 6.10 18.28 9.64
N GLU A 127 6.22 19.54 9.20
CA GLU A 127 6.41 20.69 10.11
C GLU A 127 5.25 20.87 11.11
N SER A 128 4.01 20.61 10.67
CA SER A 128 2.80 20.96 11.43
C SER A 128 1.95 19.73 11.82
N GLY A 129 2.44 18.51 11.57
CA GLY A 129 1.58 17.36 11.42
C GLY A 129 2.04 16.05 12.04
N THR A 130 1.67 14.97 11.35
CA THR A 130 1.84 13.57 11.73
C THR A 130 3.31 13.17 11.77
N ALA A 131 3.68 12.35 12.77
CA ALA A 131 5.00 11.72 12.83
C ALA A 131 4.88 10.19 12.73
N ILE A 132 5.72 9.59 11.90
CA ILE A 132 5.80 8.14 11.65
C ILE A 132 7.17 7.68 12.14
N VAL A 133 7.18 6.80 13.13
CA VAL A 133 8.40 6.27 13.74
C VAL A 133 8.54 4.81 13.35
N PHE A 134 9.69 4.46 12.80
CA PHE A 134 10.10 3.08 12.59
C PHE A 134 11.23 2.70 13.55
N ASP A 135 11.05 1.59 14.24
CA ASP A 135 12.15 0.91 14.94
C ASP A 135 13.04 0.18 13.93
N LYS A 136 14.36 0.41 14.00
CA LYS A 136 15.32 -0.09 13.01
C LYS A 136 15.50 -1.60 13.03
N ASP A 137 15.39 -2.22 14.20
CA ASP A 137 15.71 -3.64 14.41
C ASP A 137 14.49 -4.56 14.33
N THR A 138 13.29 -3.99 14.28
CA THR A 138 12.03 -4.74 14.18
C THR A 138 11.19 -4.33 12.97
N ALA A 139 11.45 -3.15 12.40
CA ALA A 139 10.62 -2.50 11.37
C ALA A 139 9.18 -2.22 11.82
N GLN A 140 8.91 -2.19 13.13
CA GLN A 140 7.58 -1.85 13.65
C GLN A 140 7.31 -0.35 13.46
N MET A 141 6.16 -0.03 12.89
CA MET A 141 5.70 1.34 12.69
C MET A 141 4.88 1.84 13.90
N THR A 142 5.09 3.10 14.28
CA THR A 142 4.25 3.86 15.22
C THR A 142 3.86 5.19 14.59
N VAL A 143 2.60 5.59 14.72
CA VAL A 143 2.09 6.87 14.23
C VAL A 143 1.68 7.74 15.40
N LYS A 144 2.16 8.98 15.39
CA LYS A 144 1.82 10.02 16.35
C LYS A 144 1.08 11.15 15.65
N ASN A 145 0.10 11.72 16.34
CA ASN A 145 -0.55 12.95 15.89
C ASN A 145 0.36 14.18 16.13
N ALA A 146 -0.08 15.37 15.74
CA ALA A 146 0.70 16.61 15.88
C ALA A 146 0.93 17.05 17.34
N LYS A 147 0.22 16.45 18.30
CA LYS A 147 0.42 16.66 19.74
C LYS A 147 1.51 15.73 20.31
N GLY A 148 1.98 14.76 19.53
CA GLY A 148 2.92 13.73 19.94
C GLY A 148 2.26 12.52 20.60
N ASP A 149 0.93 12.45 20.64
CA ASP A 149 0.22 11.29 21.17
C ASP A 149 0.30 10.14 20.17
N VAL A 150 0.60 8.93 20.64
CA VAL A 150 0.57 7.71 19.81
C VAL A 150 -0.88 7.35 19.53
N VAL A 151 -1.28 7.41 18.26
CA VAL A 151 -2.65 7.05 17.82
C VAL A 151 -2.71 5.63 17.26
N MET A 152 -1.59 5.10 16.77
CA MET A 152 -1.51 3.75 16.22
C MET A 152 -0.08 3.21 16.41
N SER A 153 0.05 1.93 16.76
CA SER A 153 1.34 1.26 16.81
C SER A 153 1.23 -0.21 16.39
N GLU A 154 2.20 -0.69 15.62
CA GLU A 154 2.32 -2.10 15.28
C GLU A 154 2.85 -2.91 16.47
N ASN A 155 2.14 -3.97 16.87
CA ASN A 155 2.67 -4.93 17.85
C ASN A 155 3.49 -6.05 17.20
N LYS A 156 3.43 -6.14 15.87
CA LYS A 156 4.26 -6.99 15.02
C LYS A 156 4.35 -6.35 13.64
N SER A 157 5.58 -6.25 13.13
CA SER A 157 5.83 -5.62 11.82
C SER A 157 5.09 -6.30 10.68
N LEU A 158 4.86 -5.52 9.63
CA LEU A 158 4.14 -5.91 8.44
C LEU A 158 4.64 -7.21 7.81
N THR A 159 3.72 -8.04 7.34
CA THR A 159 4.02 -9.27 6.59
C THR A 159 3.54 -9.13 5.15
N ILE A 160 4.41 -9.45 4.19
CA ILE A 160 4.14 -9.45 2.74
C ILE A 160 4.33 -10.87 2.20
N ASP A 161 3.29 -11.48 1.65
CA ASP A 161 3.37 -12.80 0.99
C ASP A 161 2.31 -12.87 -0.12
N SER A 162 1.62 -13.99 -0.30
CA SER A 162 0.38 -14.07 -1.10
C SER A 162 -0.77 -13.22 -0.55
N SER A 163 -0.62 -12.74 0.69
CA SER A 163 -1.48 -11.79 1.37
C SER A 163 -0.62 -10.83 2.19
N THR A 164 -1.10 -9.62 2.42
CA THR A 164 -0.46 -8.68 3.33
C THR A 164 -1.20 -8.64 4.66
N VAL A 165 -0.45 -8.60 5.77
CA VAL A 165 -1.00 -8.63 7.12
C VAL A 165 -0.36 -7.54 7.97
N GLN A 166 -1.18 -6.63 8.50
CA GLN A 166 -0.77 -5.64 9.48
C GLN A 166 -1.34 -5.99 10.84
N ASN A 167 -0.51 -5.90 11.88
CA ASN A 167 -0.88 -6.22 13.25
C ASN A 167 -0.65 -4.99 14.14
N LEU A 168 -1.72 -4.49 14.75
CA LEU A 168 -1.69 -3.29 15.58
C LEU A 168 -1.98 -3.64 17.03
N LYS A 169 -1.34 -2.94 17.95
CA LYS A 169 -1.76 -2.93 19.35
C LYS A 169 -3.21 -2.44 19.43
N GLN A 170 -4.00 -3.05 20.32
CA GLN A 170 -5.36 -2.63 20.63
C GLN A 170 -5.42 -2.16 22.08
N ASP A 171 -5.91 -0.94 22.32
CA ASP A 171 -6.12 -0.45 23.68
C ASP A 171 -7.48 -0.90 24.27
N GLU A 172 -7.58 -0.94 25.61
CA GLU A 172 -8.77 -1.45 26.32
C GLU A 172 -10.03 -0.64 26.00
N ASP A 173 -9.90 0.68 25.81
CA ASP A 173 -11.01 1.59 25.49
C ASP A 173 -11.06 2.00 24.01
N GLU A 174 -10.42 1.21 23.14
CA GLU A 174 -10.40 1.47 21.70
C GLU A 174 -11.54 0.75 20.94
N TYR A 175 -12.33 1.50 20.18
CA TYR A 175 -13.44 0.99 19.37
C TYR A 175 -13.20 1.23 17.89
N PHE A 176 -13.74 0.33 17.06
CA PHE A 176 -13.52 0.30 15.61
C PHE A 176 -14.84 0.37 14.85
N PHE A 177 -14.84 1.15 13.78
CA PHE A 177 -16.00 1.40 12.91
C PHE A 177 -15.59 1.32 11.43
N GLY A 178 -16.57 1.24 10.53
CA GLY A 178 -16.34 1.15 9.08
C GLY A 178 -16.55 -0.26 8.54
N GLY A 179 -15.77 -0.62 7.52
CA GLY A 179 -15.89 -1.88 6.78
C GLY A 179 -17.02 -1.89 5.74
N GLY A 180 -17.67 -0.75 5.51
CA GLY A 180 -18.83 -0.59 4.65
C GLY A 180 -20.14 -1.03 5.31
N THR A 181 -21.08 -1.53 4.51
CA THR A 181 -22.38 -2.05 4.99
C THR A 181 -22.19 -3.46 5.55
N GLN A 182 -21.80 -3.53 6.82
CA GLN A 182 -21.71 -4.75 7.62
C GLN A 182 -23.08 -5.02 8.26
N ASN A 183 -23.88 -5.89 7.65
CA ASN A 183 -25.30 -6.03 8.00
C ASN A 183 -25.48 -6.36 9.50
N GLY A 184 -26.32 -5.57 10.19
CA GLY A 184 -26.62 -5.68 11.62
C GLY A 184 -25.55 -5.17 12.58
N ARG A 185 -24.44 -4.60 12.08
CA ARG A 185 -23.24 -4.27 12.89
C ARG A 185 -22.69 -2.89 12.53
N PHE A 186 -22.22 -2.16 13.53
CA PHE A 186 -21.57 -0.85 13.31
C PHE A 186 -20.29 -0.67 14.14
N THR A 187 -20.27 -1.18 15.38
CA THR A 187 -19.05 -1.26 16.20
C THR A 187 -18.46 -2.68 16.18
N HIS A 188 -17.14 -2.74 15.99
CA HIS A 188 -16.43 -3.98 15.64
C HIS A 188 -15.42 -4.46 16.68
N LYS A 189 -15.22 -3.77 17.81
CA LYS A 189 -14.35 -4.24 18.90
C LYS A 189 -14.75 -5.67 19.32
N GLY A 190 -13.77 -6.57 19.42
CA GLY A 190 -13.96 -7.99 19.73
C GLY A 190 -14.56 -8.82 18.59
N LYS A 191 -14.65 -8.28 17.37
CA LYS A 191 -15.28 -8.95 16.22
C LYS A 191 -14.34 -9.03 15.02
N THR A 192 -14.67 -9.94 14.12
CA THR A 192 -14.06 -10.04 12.80
C THR A 192 -15.08 -9.62 11.74
N ILE A 193 -14.66 -8.82 10.76
CA ILE A 193 -15.47 -8.45 9.61
C ILE A 193 -14.78 -8.88 8.31
N ASN A 194 -15.61 -9.27 7.33
CA ASN A 194 -15.12 -9.59 5.99
C ASN A 194 -15.15 -8.31 5.14
N ILE A 195 -14.08 -8.09 4.38
CA ILE A 195 -13.97 -7.01 3.40
C ILE A 195 -14.06 -7.65 2.02
N LYS A 196 -15.25 -8.14 1.70
CA LYS A 196 -15.56 -8.82 0.45
C LYS A 196 -17.05 -8.70 0.15
N ASN A 197 -17.39 -8.73 -1.12
CA ASN A 197 -18.79 -8.79 -1.53
C ASN A 197 -19.31 -10.21 -1.31
N GLU A 198 -20.22 -10.39 -0.36
CA GLU A 198 -20.80 -11.69 -0.03
C GLU A 198 -22.11 -11.99 -0.77
N SER A 199 -22.62 -11.03 -1.56
CA SER A 199 -23.93 -11.11 -2.21
C SER A 199 -25.05 -11.50 -1.23
N GLY A 200 -24.99 -10.96 0.00
CA GLY A 200 -25.90 -11.30 1.10
C GLY A 200 -26.51 -10.06 1.76
N TRP A 201 -27.82 -10.11 2.00
CA TRP A 201 -28.63 -8.96 2.45
C TRP A 201 -29.21 -9.12 3.86
N THR A 202 -28.95 -10.25 4.51
CA THR A 202 -29.44 -10.56 5.86
C THR A 202 -28.42 -10.20 6.91
N ASP A 203 -28.84 -10.24 8.18
CA ASP A 203 -27.94 -10.09 9.33
C ASP A 203 -26.70 -11.00 9.23
N GLY A 204 -25.56 -10.50 9.71
CA GLY A 204 -24.26 -11.18 9.69
C GLY A 204 -23.54 -11.21 8.32
N LYS A 205 -24.20 -10.80 7.22
CA LYS A 205 -23.60 -10.71 5.87
C LYS A 205 -22.98 -9.34 5.58
N VAL A 206 -22.33 -9.23 4.43
CA VAL A 206 -21.78 -7.98 3.89
C VAL A 206 -22.43 -7.64 2.56
N ALA A 207 -23.29 -6.61 2.57
CA ALA A 207 -24.00 -6.14 1.38
C ALA A 207 -23.13 -5.26 0.47
N SER A 208 -22.30 -4.39 1.06
CA SER A 208 -21.43 -3.47 0.34
C SER A 208 -20.13 -3.27 1.13
N PRO A 209 -19.05 -3.99 0.83
CA PRO A 209 -17.79 -3.86 1.57
C PRO A 209 -17.11 -2.52 1.26
N ASN A 210 -16.39 -1.97 2.24
CA ASN A 210 -15.47 -0.86 2.03
C ASN A 210 -14.16 -1.17 2.78
N PRO A 211 -12.98 -1.18 2.11
CA PRO A 211 -11.68 -1.41 2.76
C PRO A 211 -11.19 -0.23 3.61
N PHE A 212 -12.11 0.50 4.24
CA PHE A 212 -11.86 1.60 5.16
C PHE A 212 -12.38 1.25 6.56
N TYR A 213 -11.57 1.48 7.58
CA TYR A 213 -11.99 1.47 8.97
C TYR A 213 -11.36 2.64 9.73
N TRP A 214 -11.93 3.00 10.87
CA TRP A 214 -11.33 3.98 11.77
C TRP A 214 -11.50 3.59 13.23
N SER A 215 -10.62 4.15 14.06
CA SER A 215 -10.50 3.87 15.48
C SER A 215 -10.78 5.11 16.33
N THR A 216 -11.35 4.91 17.52
CA THR A 216 -11.48 5.96 18.53
C THR A 216 -10.14 6.44 19.08
N ALA A 217 -9.03 5.75 18.79
CA ALA A 217 -7.68 6.20 19.11
C ALA A 217 -7.21 7.39 18.23
N GLY A 218 -7.98 7.78 17.21
CA GLY A 218 -7.70 8.97 16.42
C GLY A 218 -7.06 8.69 15.06
N TYR A 219 -7.22 7.48 14.52
CA TYR A 219 -6.71 7.15 13.19
C TYR A 219 -7.73 6.39 12.33
N GLY A 220 -7.63 6.57 11.01
CA GLY A 220 -8.33 5.83 9.98
C GLY A 220 -7.36 5.14 9.04
N VAL A 221 -7.78 4.04 8.43
CA VAL A 221 -6.98 3.31 7.42
C VAL A 221 -7.87 2.89 6.25
N LEU A 222 -7.47 3.28 5.05
CA LEU A 222 -8.04 2.81 3.79
C LEU A 222 -7.00 1.93 3.08
N ARG A 223 -7.26 0.63 2.98
CA ARG A 223 -6.45 -0.28 2.16
C ARG A 223 -6.71 0.02 0.68
N ASN A 224 -5.70 0.51 -0.03
CA ASN A 224 -5.78 0.87 -1.45
C ASN A 224 -5.68 -0.39 -2.32
N THR A 225 -6.74 -1.20 -2.33
CA THR A 225 -6.77 -2.50 -3.00
C THR A 225 -8.18 -2.89 -3.42
N PHE A 226 -8.27 -3.59 -4.56
CA PHE A 226 -9.50 -4.26 -5.01
C PHE A 226 -9.60 -5.72 -4.55
N LYS A 227 -8.60 -6.22 -3.82
CA LYS A 227 -8.54 -7.61 -3.35
C LYS A 227 -9.37 -7.77 -2.09
N GLN A 228 -9.91 -8.97 -1.91
CA GLN A 228 -10.70 -9.30 -0.72
C GLN A 228 -9.82 -9.31 0.54
N GLY A 229 -10.41 -8.97 1.67
CA GLY A 229 -9.72 -8.91 2.95
C GLY A 229 -10.58 -9.32 4.14
N THR A 230 -9.98 -9.24 5.32
CA THR A 230 -10.61 -9.52 6.62
C THR A 230 -9.94 -8.66 7.68
N TYR A 231 -10.74 -8.02 8.54
CA TYR A 231 -10.25 -7.24 9.68
C TYR A 231 -10.74 -7.89 10.97
N ASN A 232 -9.81 -8.30 11.82
CA ASN A 232 -10.07 -8.86 13.14
C ASN A 232 -9.67 -7.84 14.21
N PHE A 233 -10.66 -7.32 14.94
CA PHE A 233 -10.47 -6.30 15.98
C PHE A 233 -10.53 -6.91 17.38
N GLY A 234 -9.81 -8.01 17.61
CA GLY A 234 -9.71 -8.67 18.93
C GLY A 234 -10.67 -9.86 19.13
N ASN A 235 -11.17 -10.48 18.07
CA ASN A 235 -11.92 -11.74 18.18
C ASN A 235 -10.96 -12.93 18.30
N GLY A 236 -10.79 -13.45 19.52
CA GLY A 236 -9.92 -14.59 19.81
C GLY A 236 -8.42 -14.24 19.81
N ILE A 237 -8.07 -12.96 19.72
CA ILE A 237 -6.72 -12.40 19.79
C ILE A 237 -6.76 -11.10 20.61
N ASP A 238 -5.61 -10.63 21.10
CA ASP A 238 -5.45 -9.44 21.95
C ASP A 238 -4.96 -8.20 21.18
N ASN A 239 -5.07 -8.24 19.85
CA ASN A 239 -4.60 -7.20 18.95
C ASN A 239 -5.57 -6.98 17.77
N VAL A 240 -5.28 -5.99 16.94
CA VAL A 240 -5.96 -5.82 15.64
C VAL A 240 -5.13 -6.48 14.56
N GLN A 241 -5.76 -7.25 13.69
CA GLN A 241 -5.14 -7.84 12.51
C GLN A 241 -5.96 -7.52 11.27
N THR A 242 -5.36 -6.82 10.31
CA THR A 242 -5.98 -6.52 9.01
C THR A 242 -5.25 -7.28 7.91
N THR A 243 -6.01 -7.82 6.96
CA THR A 243 -5.44 -8.67 5.90
C THR A 243 -6.12 -8.43 4.56
N HIS A 244 -5.35 -8.42 3.48
CA HIS A 244 -5.86 -8.48 2.11
C HIS A 244 -5.05 -9.47 1.26
N ASN A 245 -5.73 -10.10 0.29
CA ASN A 245 -5.14 -11.11 -0.61
C ASN A 245 -4.37 -10.45 -1.77
N GLU A 246 -3.29 -9.74 -1.43
CA GLU A 246 -2.42 -9.03 -2.35
C GLU A 246 -0.96 -9.19 -1.94
N LYS A 247 -0.04 -8.99 -2.89
CA LYS A 247 1.41 -9.14 -2.71
C LYS A 247 2.13 -7.81 -2.41
N GLU A 248 1.39 -6.73 -2.37
CA GLU A 248 1.85 -5.40 -1.99
C GLU A 248 0.98 -4.90 -0.83
N PHE A 249 1.62 -4.21 0.11
CA PHE A 249 0.87 -3.47 1.12
C PHE A 249 0.77 -2.02 0.67
N ASP A 250 -0.43 -1.58 0.33
CA ASP A 250 -0.74 -0.18 0.07
C ASP A 250 -1.92 0.31 0.93
N ALA A 251 -1.71 1.36 1.70
CA ALA A 251 -2.76 1.96 2.53
C ALA A 251 -2.60 3.47 2.71
N TYR A 252 -3.73 4.17 2.70
CA TYR A 252 -3.84 5.53 3.21
C TYR A 252 -4.13 5.49 4.70
N TYR A 253 -3.50 6.38 5.43
CA TYR A 253 -3.71 6.63 6.85
C TYR A 253 -4.20 8.05 7.03
N PHE A 254 -5.18 8.19 7.92
CA PHE A 254 -5.80 9.45 8.29
C PHE A 254 -5.58 9.64 9.79
N VAL A 255 -5.12 10.81 10.22
CA VAL A 255 -4.72 11.07 11.61
C VAL A 255 -5.43 12.30 12.12
N SER A 256 -6.24 12.11 13.16
CA SER A 256 -6.96 13.19 13.82
C SER A 256 -6.15 13.76 14.98
N ASN A 257 -6.20 15.09 15.08
CA ASN A 257 -5.71 15.83 16.25
C ASN A 257 -6.83 16.11 17.27
N ASP A 258 -8.02 15.56 17.10
CA ASP A 258 -9.15 15.80 18.00
C ASP A 258 -9.12 14.89 19.23
N ASN A 259 -9.71 15.37 20.33
CA ASN A 259 -9.74 14.64 21.61
C ASN A 259 -11.09 13.97 21.89
N ASN A 260 -12.14 14.32 21.14
CA ASN A 260 -13.48 13.78 21.33
C ASN A 260 -13.87 12.89 20.14
N VAL A 261 -14.47 11.73 20.42
CA VAL A 261 -14.82 10.73 19.41
C VAL A 261 -15.70 11.29 18.28
N ALA A 262 -16.59 12.25 18.55
CA ALA A 262 -17.43 12.84 17.50
C ALA A 262 -16.60 13.65 16.50
N ASN A 263 -15.68 14.48 16.99
CA ASN A 263 -14.80 15.27 16.14
C ASN A 263 -13.76 14.38 15.43
N ILE A 264 -13.23 13.36 16.12
CA ILE A 264 -12.37 12.35 15.51
C ILE A 264 -13.10 11.72 14.31
N ALA A 265 -14.36 11.32 14.48
CA ALA A 265 -15.15 10.75 13.40
C ALA A 265 -15.34 11.74 12.24
N GLU A 266 -15.66 13.00 12.54
CA GLU A 266 -15.84 14.05 11.52
C GLU A 266 -14.56 14.27 10.71
N THR A 267 -13.42 14.48 11.38
CA THR A 267 -12.11 14.67 10.76
C THR A 267 -11.75 13.49 9.87
N LEU A 268 -11.75 12.26 10.42
CA LEU A 268 -11.35 11.08 9.67
C LEU A 268 -12.27 10.75 8.48
N LEU A 269 -13.56 11.09 8.57
CA LEU A 269 -14.49 10.93 7.44
C LEU A 269 -14.27 11.99 6.37
N ASN A 270 -14.02 13.25 6.74
CA ASN A 270 -13.69 14.29 5.80
C ASN A 270 -12.39 13.97 5.05
N ASP A 271 -11.35 13.54 5.76
CA ASP A 271 -10.07 13.15 5.15
C ASP A 271 -10.25 11.94 4.20
N TYR A 272 -11.08 10.97 4.58
CA TYR A 272 -11.46 9.87 3.71
C TYR A 272 -12.17 10.35 2.43
N TYR A 273 -13.08 11.33 2.53
CA TYR A 273 -13.75 11.91 1.35
C TYR A 273 -12.85 12.80 0.52
N GLU A 274 -11.85 13.43 1.13
CA GLU A 274 -10.81 14.15 0.40
C GLU A 274 -10.09 13.19 -0.53
N VAL A 275 -9.68 12.01 -0.05
CA VAL A 275 -9.02 11.00 -0.89
C VAL A 275 -9.98 10.30 -1.87
N THR A 276 -11.18 9.93 -1.43
CA THR A 276 -12.08 9.04 -2.20
C THR A 276 -13.23 9.74 -2.92
N GLY A 277 -13.35 11.05 -2.75
CA GLY A 277 -14.39 11.88 -3.35
C GLY A 277 -15.59 12.10 -2.43
N ASN A 278 -16.13 13.33 -2.51
CA ASN A 278 -17.29 13.73 -1.71
C ASN A 278 -18.55 12.95 -2.09
N PRO A 279 -19.40 12.58 -1.11
CA PRO A 279 -20.71 12.01 -1.38
C PRO A 279 -21.56 12.94 -2.24
N LEU A 280 -22.20 12.38 -3.28
CA LEU A 280 -23.12 13.13 -4.12
C LEU A 280 -24.36 13.55 -3.31
N LEU A 281 -24.74 14.83 -3.40
CA LEU A 281 -26.01 15.31 -2.89
C LEU A 281 -27.15 14.86 -3.84
N LEU A 282 -28.09 14.08 -3.32
CA LEU A 282 -29.26 13.64 -4.09
C LEU A 282 -30.20 14.82 -4.41
N PRO A 283 -30.89 14.80 -5.56
CA PRO A 283 -31.77 15.87 -6.03
C PRO A 283 -33.05 16.04 -5.19
#